data_AF-A0A0D0DSQ9-F1
#
_entry.id   AF-A0A0D0DSQ9-F1
#
_cell.length_a   1.000
_cell.length_b   1.000
_cell.length_c   1.000
_cell.angle_alpha   90.00
_cell.angle_beta   90.00
_cell.angle_gamma   90.00
#
_symmetry.space_group_name_H-M   'P 1'
#
loop_
_entity.id
_entity.type
_entity.pdbx_description
1 polymer ?
#
loop_
_entity_poly.entity_id
_entity_poly.type
_entity_poly.pdbx_seq_one_letter_code
_entity_poly.pdbx_strand_id
1 'polypeptide(L)'
;MPRADLTISFQDANDIQQYFSSGRLPTLWRAIPEIEELQTAWETKCDATCFALYKEAVQCGLQKIGKYYNRFDKKPVYILELVLHPYYKLDYIKMAWGGFKEQE
;
A
#
# COMPACT_ATOMS: atom_id res chain seq x y z
N MET A 1 -27.74 3.50 0.28
CA MET A 1 -26.96 2.85 -0.79
C MET A 1 -25.64 2.32 -0.23
N PRO A 2 -25.63 1.29 0.64
CA PRO A 2 -24.40 0.87 1.35
C PRO A 2 -23.51 -0.09 0.53
N ARG A 3 -24.12 -0.77 -0.45
CA ARG A 3 -23.49 -1.88 -1.18
C ARG A 3 -22.37 -1.44 -2.13
N ALA A 4 -22.44 -0.22 -2.66
CA ALA A 4 -21.46 0.29 -3.62
C ALA A 4 -20.11 0.57 -2.94
N ASP A 5 -20.11 1.23 -1.78
CA ASP A 5 -18.90 1.64 -1.06
C ASP A 5 -18.05 0.44 -0.63
N LEU A 6 -18.70 -0.62 -0.16
CA LEU A 6 -18.03 -1.87 0.23
C LEU A 6 -17.44 -2.62 -0.96
N THR A 7 -18.10 -2.56 -2.13
CA THR A 7 -17.62 -3.17 -3.37
C THR A 7 -16.37 -2.47 -3.88
N ILE A 8 -16.29 -1.14 -3.73
CA ILE A 8 -15.11 -0.35 -4.12
C ILE A 8 -13.91 -0.72 -3.25
N SER A 9 -14.06 -0.94 -1.94
CA SER A 9 -12.95 -1.35 -1.07
C SER A 9 -12.42 -2.76 -1.40
N PHE A 10 -13.29 -3.72 -1.71
CA PHE A 10 -12.86 -5.05 -2.15
C PHE A 10 -12.19 -5.02 -3.53
N GLN A 11 -12.60 -4.10 -4.40
CA GLN A 11 -11.98 -3.94 -5.71
C GLN A 11 -10.51 -3.51 -5.58
N ASP A 12 -10.18 -2.52 -4.73
CA ASP A 12 -8.78 -2.11 -4.56
C ASP A 12 -7.89 -3.28 -4.10
N ALA A 13 -8.37 -4.06 -3.12
CA ALA A 13 -7.63 -5.21 -2.60
C ALA A 13 -7.43 -6.30 -3.67
N ASN A 14 -8.43 -6.51 -4.52
CA ASN A 14 -8.34 -7.45 -5.63
C ASN A 14 -7.33 -6.98 -6.69
N ASP A 15 -7.34 -5.70 -7.05
CA ASP A 15 -6.44 -5.15 -8.07
C ASP A 15 -4.97 -5.28 -7.64
N ILE A 16 -4.68 -4.97 -6.38
CA ILE A 16 -3.35 -5.13 -5.81
C ILE A 16 -2.93 -6.59 -5.76
N GLN A 17 -3.83 -7.50 -5.37
CA GLN A 17 -3.54 -8.93 -5.39
C GLN A 17 -3.22 -9.44 -6.81
N GLN A 18 -3.86 -8.89 -7.84
CA GLN A 18 -3.57 -9.25 -9.23
C GLN A 18 -2.15 -8.83 -9.65
N TYR A 19 -1.65 -7.67 -9.20
CA TYR A 19 -0.28 -7.24 -9.49
C TYR A 19 0.76 -8.26 -9.04
N PHE A 20 0.58 -8.84 -7.84
CA PHE A 20 1.48 -9.88 -7.29
C PHE A 20 1.27 -11.26 -7.92
N SER A 21 0.13 -11.50 -8.54
CA SER A 21 -0.22 -12.78 -9.17
C SER A 21 0.34 -12.90 -10.60
N SER A 22 0.81 -11.79 -11.18
CA SER A 22 1.37 -11.76 -12.53
C SER A 22 2.79 -12.38 -12.57
N GLY A 23 2.89 -13.67 -12.90
CA GLY A 23 4.16 -14.42 -12.93
C GLY A 23 5.17 -14.03 -14.02
N ARG A 24 4.97 -12.91 -14.74
CA ARG A 24 5.79 -12.51 -15.89
C ARG A 24 6.90 -11.52 -15.55
N LEU A 25 6.77 -10.77 -14.45
CA LEU A 25 7.73 -9.76 -14.04
C LEU A 25 8.07 -9.93 -12.56
N PRO A 26 9.26 -9.49 -12.11
CA PRO A 26 9.51 -9.32 -10.68
C PRO A 26 8.40 -8.44 -10.09
N THR A 27 7.74 -8.92 -9.05
CA THR A 27 6.64 -8.23 -8.37
C THR A 27 7.02 -7.76 -6.98
N LEU A 28 8.20 -8.13 -6.50
CA LEU A 28 8.57 -7.91 -5.11
C LEU A 28 8.94 -6.42 -4.87
N TRP A 29 9.40 -5.68 -5.90
CA TRP A 29 9.59 -4.22 -5.86
C TRP A 29 8.27 -3.45 -5.70
N ARG A 30 7.14 -4.05 -6.12
CA ARG A 30 5.79 -3.49 -5.95
C ARG A 30 5.26 -3.65 -4.54
N ALA A 31 5.86 -4.48 -3.71
CA ALA A 31 5.31 -4.79 -2.39
C ALA A 31 5.13 -3.54 -1.52
N ILE A 32 6.15 -2.68 -1.43
CA ILE A 32 6.08 -1.46 -0.62
C ILE A 32 5.14 -0.42 -1.27
N PRO A 33 5.33 -0.04 -2.55
CA PRO A 33 4.51 1.01 -3.15
C PRO A 33 3.01 0.71 -3.17
N GLU A 34 2.63 -0.50 -3.59
CA GLU A 34 1.21 -0.86 -3.71
C GLU A 34 0.54 -0.94 -2.33
N ILE A 35 1.28 -1.36 -1.30
CA ILE A 35 0.75 -1.41 0.07
C ILE A 35 0.61 -0.02 0.67
N GLU A 36 1.55 0.90 0.42
CA GLU A 36 1.44 2.30 0.83
C GLU A 36 0.27 3.00 0.12
N GLU A 37 0.07 2.72 -1.18
CA GLU A 37 -1.06 3.22 -1.95
C GLU A 37 -2.40 2.70 -1.41
N LEU A 38 -2.50 1.38 -1.14
CA LEU A 38 -3.69 0.80 -0.52
C LEU A 38 -4.02 1.44 0.82
N GLN A 39 -2.99 1.59 1.66
CA GLN A 39 -3.15 2.17 2.99
C GLN A 39 -3.68 3.60 2.87
N THR A 40 -3.05 4.44 2.03
CA THR A 40 -3.46 5.84 1.80
C THR A 40 -4.90 5.93 1.28
N ALA A 41 -5.27 5.05 0.33
CA ALA A 41 -6.62 5.01 -0.21
C ALA A 41 -7.66 4.63 0.87
N TRP A 42 -7.32 3.68 1.74
CA TRP A 42 -8.22 3.21 2.80
C TRP A 42 -8.30 4.19 3.98
N GLU A 43 -7.24 4.91 4.29
CA GLU A 43 -7.25 6.04 5.23
C GLU A 43 -8.19 7.13 4.73
N THR A 44 -8.07 7.53 3.46
CA THR A 44 -8.97 8.50 2.82
C THR A 44 -10.44 8.05 2.87
N LYS A 45 -10.68 6.75 2.60
CA LYS A 45 -12.03 6.17 2.69
C LYS A 45 -12.55 6.13 4.13
N CYS A 46 -11.70 5.87 5.12
CA CYS A 46 -12.08 5.85 6.53
C CYS A 46 -12.58 7.22 7.03
N ASP A 47 -12.04 8.31 6.47
CA ASP A 47 -12.42 9.69 6.81
C ASP A 47 -13.64 10.20 6.02
N ALA A 48 -14.01 9.52 4.94
CA ALA A 48 -15.16 9.88 4.12
C ALA A 48 -16.49 9.52 4.81
N THR A 49 -17.43 10.47 4.82
CA THR A 49 -18.75 10.30 5.46
C THR A 49 -19.59 9.18 4.84
N CYS A 50 -19.40 8.86 3.56
CA CYS A 50 -20.07 7.73 2.90
C CYS A 50 -19.65 6.36 3.46
N PHE A 51 -18.47 6.25 4.07
CA PHE A 51 -17.98 5.02 4.68
C PHE A 51 -18.25 4.93 6.20
N ALA A 52 -19.03 5.86 6.78
CA ALA A 52 -19.29 5.88 8.22
C ALA A 52 -19.83 4.55 8.77
N LEU A 53 -20.69 3.85 7.99
CA LEU A 53 -21.23 2.54 8.36
C LEU A 53 -20.17 1.42 8.37
N TYR A 54 -19.08 1.60 7.61
CA TYR A 54 -18.03 0.62 7.39
C TYR A 54 -16.71 1.00 8.05
N LYS A 55 -16.70 2.09 8.82
CA LYS A 55 -15.50 2.64 9.43
C LYS A 55 -14.74 1.59 10.25
N GLU A 56 -15.44 0.81 11.07
CA GLU A 56 -14.83 -0.27 11.87
C GLU A 56 -14.19 -1.35 10.99
N ALA A 57 -14.84 -1.72 9.88
CA ALA A 57 -14.32 -2.72 8.95
C ALA A 57 -13.07 -2.22 8.21
N VAL A 58 -13.10 -0.95 7.73
CA VAL A 58 -11.95 -0.30 7.08
C VAL A 58 -10.80 -0.16 8.06
N GLN A 59 -11.06 0.22 9.32
CA GLN A 59 -10.04 0.28 10.38
C GLN A 59 -9.41 -1.08 10.68
N CYS A 60 -10.20 -2.15 10.77
CA CYS A 60 -9.67 -3.51 10.88
C CYS A 60 -8.76 -3.87 9.69
N GLY A 61 -9.16 -3.44 8.50
CA GLY A 61 -8.38 -3.55 7.27
C GLY A 61 -7.03 -2.83 7.36
N LEU A 62 -7.03 -1.55 7.75
CA LEU A 62 -5.83 -0.73 7.94
C LEU A 62 -4.89 -1.33 8.98
N GLN A 63 -5.41 -1.84 10.11
CA GLN A 63 -4.60 -2.55 11.11
C GLN A 63 -3.92 -3.79 10.52
N LYS A 64 -4.63 -4.52 9.64
CA LYS A 64 -4.08 -5.67 8.96
C LYS A 64 -2.97 -5.26 7.98
N ILE A 65 -3.19 -4.21 7.19
CA ILE A 65 -2.20 -3.65 6.26
C ILE A 65 -0.95 -3.24 7.02
N GLY A 66 -1.08 -2.42 8.08
CA GLY A 66 0.05 -1.99 8.91
C GLY A 66 0.81 -3.15 9.55
N LYS A 67 0.12 -4.22 9.97
CA LYS A 67 0.77 -5.44 10.47
C LYS A 67 1.67 -6.11 9.42
N TYR A 68 1.32 -6.07 8.14
CA TYR A 68 2.16 -6.63 7.08
C TYR A 68 3.23 -5.66 6.61
N TYR A 69 2.91 -4.37 6.53
CA TYR A 69 3.90 -3.33 6.24
C TYR A 69 5.08 -3.38 7.22
N ASN A 70 4.81 -3.44 8.53
CA ASN A 70 5.83 -3.57 9.59
C ASN A 70 6.67 -4.87 9.48
N ARG A 71 6.29 -5.85 8.65
CA ARG A 71 7.12 -7.04 8.39
C ARG A 71 8.18 -6.77 7.33
N PHE A 72 8.02 -5.75 6.51
CA PHE A 72 9.00 -5.34 5.50
C PHE A 72 10.25 -4.74 6.13
N ASP A 73 10.12 -4.05 7.27
CA ASP A 73 11.26 -3.52 8.04
C ASP A 73 12.32 -4.58 8.37
N LYS A 74 11.88 -5.82 8.61
CA LYS A 74 12.76 -6.95 8.94
C LYS A 74 13.35 -7.64 7.71
N LYS A 75 13.03 -7.16 6.51
CA LYS A 75 13.32 -7.84 5.23
C LYS A 75 13.91 -6.83 4.25
N PRO A 76 15.23 -6.58 4.29
CA PRO A 76 15.87 -5.56 3.45
C PRO A 76 15.73 -5.83 1.94
N VAL A 77 15.39 -7.06 1.54
CA VAL A 77 15.15 -7.45 0.14
C VAL A 77 14.14 -6.55 -0.57
N TYR A 78 13.08 -6.09 0.12
CA TYR A 78 12.06 -5.23 -0.48
C TYR A 78 12.62 -3.85 -0.84
N ILE A 79 13.46 -3.29 0.03
CA ILE A 79 14.18 -2.03 -0.20
C ILE A 79 15.19 -2.20 -1.32
N LEU A 80 15.98 -3.28 -1.27
CA LEU A 80 17.01 -3.57 -2.26
C LEU A 80 16.42 -3.69 -3.66
N GLU A 81 15.29 -4.37 -3.82
CA GLU A 81 14.67 -4.53 -5.13
C GLU A 81 14.10 -3.23 -5.68
N LEU A 82 13.54 -2.36 -4.82
CA LEU A 82 13.15 -0.99 -5.18
C LEU A 82 14.34 -0.20 -5.71
N VAL A 83 15.48 -0.27 -5.01
CA VAL A 83 16.73 0.40 -5.41
C VAL A 83 17.30 -0.19 -6.70
N LEU A 84 17.17 -1.49 -6.91
CA LEU A 84 17.63 -2.17 -8.12
C LEU A 84 16.68 -1.99 -9.31
N HIS A 85 15.44 -1.56 -9.08
CA HIS A 85 14.48 -1.35 -10.15
C HIS A 85 14.98 -0.22 -11.07
N PRO A 86 15.15 -0.47 -12.38
CA PRO A 86 15.84 0.45 -13.28
C PRO A 86 15.18 1.82 -13.42
N TYR A 87 13.87 1.91 -13.12
CA TYR A 87 13.10 3.16 -13.17
C TYR A 87 12.95 3.88 -11.82
N TYR A 88 12.84 3.16 -10.70
CA TYR A 88 12.52 3.80 -9.40
C TYR A 88 13.78 4.16 -8.61
N LYS A 89 14.74 3.24 -8.54
CA LYS A 89 16.02 3.43 -7.84
C LYS A 89 15.81 4.09 -6.46
N LEU A 90 16.50 5.19 -6.21
CA LEU A 90 16.38 6.00 -5.00
C LEU A 90 15.30 7.08 -5.11
N ASP A 91 14.73 7.29 -6.29
CA ASP A 91 13.77 8.37 -6.54
C ASP A 91 12.43 8.09 -5.83
N TYR A 92 12.00 6.82 -5.78
CA TYR A 92 10.85 6.41 -4.98
C TYR A 92 11.05 6.74 -3.50
N ILE A 93 12.20 6.34 -2.94
CA ILE A 93 12.51 6.53 -1.52
C ILE A 93 12.51 8.03 -1.16
N LYS A 94 13.10 8.87 -2.01
CA LYS A 94 13.08 10.33 -1.79
C LYS A 94 11.67 10.90 -1.85
N MET A 95 10.84 10.44 -2.79
CA MET A 95 9.47 10.91 -2.95
C MET A 95 8.59 10.48 -1.77
N ALA A 96 8.66 9.21 -1.37
CA ALA A 96 7.77 8.62 -0.39
C ALA A 96 8.18 8.93 1.06
N TRP A 97 9.49 8.94 1.35
CA TRP A 97 10.01 9.05 2.73
C TRP A 97 10.85 10.29 2.98
N GLY A 98 11.00 11.16 1.98
CA GLY A 98 11.81 12.36 2.05
C GLY A 98 13.30 12.11 1.84
N GLY A 99 14.03 13.20 1.63
CA GLY A 99 15.48 13.21 1.53
C GLY A 99 16.17 13.28 2.89
N PHE A 100 17.50 13.11 2.90
CA PHE A 100 18.33 13.18 4.11
C PHE A 100 18.06 14.43 4.98
N LYS A 101 17.79 15.58 4.35
CA LYS A 101 17.55 16.86 5.04
C LYS A 101 16.18 16.96 5.72
N GLU A 102 15.25 16.09 5.38
CA GLU A 102 13.86 16.08 5.89
C GLU A 102 13.68 15.07 7.04
N GLN A 103 14.72 14.29 7.33
CA GLN A 103 14.74 13.27 8.39
C GLN A 103 15.56 13.69 9.63
N GLU A 104 16.09 14.91 9.66
CA GLU A 104 16.65 15.58 10.87
C GLU A 104 15.55 16.29 11.66
#